data_AF-K9VT84-F1
#
_entry.id   AF-K9VT84-F1
#
_cell.length_a   1.000
_cell.length_b   1.000
_cell.length_c   1.000
_cell.angle_alpha   90.00
_cell.angle_beta   90.00
_cell.angle_gamma   90.00
#
_symmetry.space_group_name_H-M   'P 1'
#
loop_
_entity.id
_entity.type
_entity.pdbx_description
1 polymer ?
#
loop_
_entity_poly.entity_id
_entity_poly.type
_entity_poly.pdbx_seq_one_letter_code
_entity_poly.pdbx_strand_id
1 'polypeptide(L)'
;MKQGLFISQLSRQLGIPVPTIRYYERLGLLKPPERTQSQYRIYSEEALERLRFIQKAKHFGLSLDEIKKLIDISAQGTPPCASLKAMVKQHLDELECRIEEMVKFRQDLANRYSKIEALVEEESTTPNNVICGSTICRLIEQENDTHRNITSETVVKERLKR
;
A
#
# COMPACT_ATOMS: atom_id res chain seq x y z
N MET A 1 -10.37 22.99 33.50
CA MET A 1 -10.88 21.61 33.68
C MET A 1 -10.82 20.94 32.31
N LYS A 2 -9.88 20.02 32.06
CA LYS A 2 -9.83 19.32 30.76
C LYS A 2 -10.95 18.28 30.75
N GLN A 3 -11.95 18.48 29.92
CA GLN A 3 -13.11 17.60 29.82
C GLN A 3 -12.67 16.30 29.14
N GLY A 4 -12.97 15.18 29.80
CA GLY A 4 -12.72 13.86 29.27
C GLY A 4 -13.71 13.48 28.18
N LEU A 5 -13.23 12.95 27.05
CA LEU A 5 -14.04 12.48 25.94
C LEU A 5 -14.23 10.95 26.01
N PHE A 6 -15.46 10.48 25.84
CA PHE A 6 -15.72 9.06 25.66
C PHE A 6 -15.33 8.58 24.26
N ILE A 7 -15.01 7.29 24.13
CA ILE A 7 -14.62 6.70 22.82
C ILE A 7 -15.70 6.88 21.74
N SER A 8 -16.97 6.88 22.11
CA SER A 8 -18.09 7.14 21.21
C SER A 8 -18.10 8.58 20.69
N GLN A 9 -17.72 9.54 21.52
CA GLN A 9 -17.58 10.95 21.12
C GLN A 9 -16.40 11.12 20.16
N LEU A 10 -15.24 10.53 20.48
CA LEU A 10 -14.08 10.52 19.57
C LEU A 10 -14.45 9.92 18.21
N SER A 11 -15.13 8.77 18.23
CA SER A 11 -15.56 8.06 17.02
C SER A 11 -16.47 8.94 16.16
N ARG A 12 -17.47 9.59 16.77
CA ARG A 12 -18.39 10.49 16.06
C ARG A 12 -17.71 11.74 15.53
N GLN A 13 -16.82 12.36 16.31
CA GLN A 13 -16.14 13.58 15.91
C GLN A 13 -15.14 13.38 14.76
N LEU A 14 -14.46 12.23 14.73
CA LEU A 14 -13.43 11.95 13.72
C LEU A 14 -13.91 11.05 12.58
N GLY A 15 -15.12 10.50 12.68
CA GLY A 15 -15.63 9.49 11.74
C GLY A 15 -14.84 8.18 11.77
N ILE A 16 -14.11 7.91 12.85
CA ILE A 16 -13.29 6.70 13.00
C ILE A 16 -14.10 5.65 13.76
N PRO A 17 -14.25 4.42 13.27
CA PRO A 17 -14.93 3.37 14.01
C PRO A 17 -14.29 3.10 15.38
N VAL A 18 -15.10 2.89 16.40
CA VAL A 18 -14.63 2.52 17.75
C VAL A 18 -13.62 1.35 17.74
N PRO A 19 -13.83 0.25 16.98
CA PRO A 19 -12.84 -0.83 16.89
C PRO A 19 -11.47 -0.36 16.40
N THR A 20 -11.43 0.61 15.48
CA THR A 20 -10.19 1.19 14.94
C THR A 20 -9.47 2.02 15.99
N ILE A 21 -10.19 2.82 16.78
CA ILE A 21 -9.61 3.58 17.90
C ILE A 21 -8.98 2.62 18.92
N ARG A 22 -9.70 1.54 19.27
CA ARG A 22 -9.17 0.48 20.15
C ARG A 22 -7.96 -0.23 19.55
N TYR A 23 -7.96 -0.43 18.25
CA TYR A 23 -6.82 -1.02 17.56
C TYR A 23 -5.59 -0.12 17.65
N TYR A 24 -5.73 1.19 17.45
CA TYR A 24 -4.65 2.15 17.62
C TYR A 24 -4.14 2.21 19.06
N GLU A 25 -5.05 2.14 20.05
CA GLU A 25 -4.68 2.00 21.47
C GLU A 25 -3.80 0.75 21.70
N ARG A 26 -4.20 -0.42 21.17
CA ARG A 26 -3.42 -1.67 21.31
C ARG A 26 -2.03 -1.59 20.67
N LEU A 27 -1.88 -0.84 19.59
CA LEU A 27 -0.59 -0.64 18.92
C LEU A 27 0.34 0.35 19.66
N GLY A 28 -0.16 0.99 20.72
CA GLY A 28 0.55 2.04 21.47
C GLY A 28 0.56 3.39 20.74
N LEU A 29 -0.32 3.57 19.75
CA LEU A 29 -0.43 4.85 19.03
C LEU A 29 -1.16 5.90 19.84
N LEU A 30 -1.84 5.54 20.93
CA LEU A 30 -2.50 6.45 21.85
C LEU A 30 -1.98 6.20 23.26
N LYS A 31 -1.91 7.24 24.09
CA LYS A 31 -1.68 7.06 25.52
C LYS A 31 -2.84 6.27 26.13
N PRO A 32 -2.58 5.37 27.10
CA PRO A 32 -3.64 4.68 27.80
C PRO A 32 -4.66 5.68 28.37
N PRO A 33 -5.96 5.50 28.10
CA PRO A 33 -6.98 6.40 28.60
C PRO A 33 -7.10 6.30 30.11
N GLU A 34 -7.42 7.41 30.76
CA GLU A 34 -7.78 7.43 32.17
C GLU A 34 -9.11 6.71 32.38
N ARG A 35 -9.36 6.28 33.61
CA ARG A 35 -10.65 5.68 34.00
C ARG A 35 -11.39 6.61 34.94
N THR A 36 -12.69 6.77 34.70
CA THR A 36 -13.60 7.40 35.65
C THR A 36 -13.74 6.56 36.92
N GLN A 37 -14.31 7.17 37.97
CA GLN A 37 -14.75 6.45 39.17
C GLN A 37 -15.73 5.30 38.84
N SER A 38 -16.56 5.47 37.81
CA SER A 38 -17.45 4.44 37.26
C SER A 38 -16.76 3.45 36.29
N GLN A 39 -15.42 3.41 36.25
CA GLN A 39 -14.57 2.53 35.42
C GLN A 39 -14.67 2.70 33.89
N TYR A 40 -15.38 3.72 33.38
CA TYR A 40 -15.38 4.03 31.95
C TYR A 40 -14.06 4.67 31.50
N ARG A 41 -13.60 4.32 30.30
CA ARG A 41 -12.43 4.93 29.65
C ARG A 41 -12.74 6.35 29.20
N ILE A 42 -11.85 7.26 29.53
CA ILE A 42 -11.88 8.66 29.13
C ILE A 42 -10.58 9.01 28.41
N TYR A 43 -10.74 9.70 27.29
CA TYR A 43 -9.64 10.19 26.47
C TYR A 43 -9.51 11.70 26.64
N SER A 44 -8.27 12.18 26.58
CA SER A 44 -7.98 13.61 26.61
C SER A 44 -8.14 14.24 25.23
N GLU A 45 -8.18 15.57 25.17
CA GLU A 45 -8.12 16.32 23.90
C GLU A 45 -6.83 15.98 23.10
N GLU A 46 -5.73 15.68 23.80
CA GLU A 46 -4.48 15.21 23.16
C GLU A 46 -4.70 13.93 22.36
N ALA A 47 -5.55 13.01 22.84
CA ALA A 47 -5.88 11.80 22.09
C ALA A 47 -6.69 12.13 20.82
N LEU A 48 -7.55 13.15 20.85
CA LEU A 48 -8.30 13.63 19.68
C LEU A 48 -7.33 14.22 18.63
N GLU A 49 -6.40 15.07 19.04
CA GLU A 49 -5.36 15.62 18.16
C GLU A 49 -4.46 14.52 17.57
N ARG A 50 -4.09 13.54 18.39
CA ARG A 50 -3.26 12.40 17.97
C ARG A 50 -3.99 11.52 16.97
N LEU A 51 -5.28 11.27 17.15
CA LEU A 51 -6.10 10.55 16.16
C LEU A 51 -6.24 11.34 14.85
N ARG A 52 -6.40 12.67 14.90
CA ARG A 52 -6.36 13.54 13.71
C ARG A 52 -5.03 13.44 12.98
N PHE A 53 -3.92 13.43 13.71
CA PHE A 53 -2.59 13.24 13.15
C PHE A 53 -2.48 11.89 12.44
N ILE A 54 -2.90 10.79 13.09
CA ILE A 54 -2.87 9.45 12.50
C ILE A 54 -3.69 9.40 11.20
N GLN A 55 -4.87 10.02 11.16
CA GLN A 55 -5.71 10.05 9.95
C GLN A 55 -5.04 10.80 8.80
N LYS A 56 -4.43 11.97 9.07
CA LYS A 56 -3.67 12.72 8.07
C LYS A 56 -2.46 11.94 7.59
N ALA A 57 -1.69 11.38 8.50
CA ALA A 57 -0.50 10.59 8.17
C ALA A 57 -0.83 9.35 7.34
N LYS A 58 -1.97 8.70 7.61
CA LYS A 58 -2.52 7.63 6.75
C LYS A 58 -2.81 8.09 5.34
N HIS A 59 -3.33 9.31 5.17
CA HIS A 59 -3.60 9.88 3.85
C HIS A 59 -2.31 10.17 3.06
N PHE A 60 -1.19 10.40 3.75
CA PHE A 60 0.15 10.49 3.16
C PHE A 60 0.77 9.13 2.79
N GLY A 61 0.02 8.02 2.89
CA GLY A 61 0.50 6.68 2.54
C GLY A 61 1.30 6.00 3.66
N LEU A 62 1.45 6.61 4.83
CA LEU A 62 2.26 6.04 5.90
C LEU A 62 1.60 4.81 6.55
N SER A 63 2.42 3.79 6.80
CA SER A 63 2.07 2.62 7.61
C SER A 63 1.85 3.01 9.08
N LEU A 64 1.18 2.14 9.85
CA LEU A 64 0.97 2.43 11.28
C LEU A 64 2.28 2.44 12.06
N ASP A 65 3.27 1.65 11.64
CA ASP A 65 4.57 1.58 12.27
C ASP A 65 5.41 2.84 12.01
N GLU A 66 5.35 3.39 10.79
CA GLU A 66 5.95 4.69 10.48
C GLU A 66 5.31 5.83 11.27
N ILE A 67 3.97 5.83 11.35
CA ILE A 67 3.23 6.79 12.16
C ILE A 67 3.68 6.71 13.62
N LYS A 68 3.83 5.49 14.16
CA LYS A 68 4.35 5.28 15.52
C LYS A 68 5.74 5.90 15.68
N LYS A 69 6.66 5.63 14.76
CA LYS A 69 8.02 6.22 14.78
C LYS A 69 7.98 7.75 14.79
N LEU A 70 7.17 8.38 13.94
CA LEU A 70 7.04 9.84 13.90
C LEU A 70 6.52 10.41 15.22
N ILE A 71 5.57 9.70 15.84
CA ILE A 71 5.04 10.13 17.12
C ILE A 71 6.06 9.96 18.24
N ASP A 72 6.84 8.88 18.24
CA ASP A 72 7.89 8.64 19.24
C ASP A 72 9.01 9.68 19.13
N ILE A 73 9.40 10.08 17.91
CA ILE A 73 10.36 11.16 17.65
C ILE A 73 9.82 12.49 18.20
N SER A 74 8.55 12.80 17.92
CA SER A 74 7.90 14.01 18.45
C SER A 74 7.82 14.01 19.97
N ALA A 75 7.61 12.85 20.60
CA ALA A 75 7.54 12.72 22.05
C ALA A 75 8.90 12.99 22.73
N GLN A 76 10.02 12.82 22.01
CA GLN A 76 11.37 13.15 22.45
C GLN A 76 11.73 14.64 22.26
N GLY A 77 10.77 15.47 21.80
CA GLY A 77 10.99 16.90 21.57
C GLY A 77 11.68 17.23 20.24
N THR A 78 11.91 16.23 19.38
CA THR A 78 12.53 16.43 18.06
C THR A 78 11.43 16.59 16.99
N PRO A 79 11.53 17.59 16.09
CA PRO A 79 10.57 17.73 15.01
C PRO A 79 10.67 16.54 14.02
N PRO A 80 9.56 15.84 13.73
CA PRO A 80 9.58 14.64 12.89
C PRO A 80 9.70 14.93 11.38
N CYS A 81 9.89 16.20 10.99
CA CYS A 81 9.83 16.63 9.59
C CYS A 81 10.88 15.98 8.69
N ALA A 82 12.11 15.77 9.19
CA ALA A 82 13.16 15.11 8.44
C ALA A 82 12.84 13.63 8.18
N SER A 83 12.36 12.92 9.21
CA SER A 83 11.94 11.52 9.08
C SER A 83 10.72 11.36 8.18
N LEU A 84 9.75 12.27 8.29
CA LEU A 84 8.58 12.30 7.40
C LEU A 84 9.01 12.49 5.95
N LYS A 85 9.91 13.44 5.67
CA LYS A 85 10.45 13.69 4.32
C LYS A 85 11.12 12.43 3.76
N ALA A 86 11.94 11.75 4.56
CA ALA A 86 12.62 10.54 4.14
C ALA A 86 11.64 9.40 3.83
N MET A 87 10.66 9.16 4.70
CA MET A 87 9.62 8.14 4.48
C MET A 87 8.84 8.43 3.21
N VAL A 88 8.31 9.64 3.04
CA VAL A 88 7.51 10.01 1.86
C VAL A 88 8.34 9.88 0.57
N LYS A 89 9.63 10.24 0.60
CA LYS A 89 10.50 10.04 -0.58
C LYS A 89 10.68 8.56 -0.90
N GLN A 90 10.89 7.71 0.10
CA GLN A 90 10.98 6.27 -0.10
C GLN A 90 9.69 5.70 -0.73
N HIS A 91 8.51 6.08 -0.22
CA HIS A 91 7.23 5.66 -0.80
C HIS A 91 7.06 6.13 -2.25
N LEU A 92 7.51 7.35 -2.55
CA LEU A 92 7.49 7.87 -3.92
C LEU A 92 8.39 7.05 -4.85
N ASP A 93 9.61 6.73 -4.41
CA ASP A 93 10.57 5.94 -5.19
C ASP A 93 10.02 4.51 -5.45
N GLU A 94 9.44 3.87 -4.43
CA GLU A 94 8.80 2.56 -4.56
C GLU A 94 7.61 2.59 -5.53
N LEU A 95 6.81 3.66 -5.47
CA LEU A 95 5.68 3.86 -6.38
C LEU A 95 6.14 4.07 -7.82
N GLU A 96 7.17 4.88 -8.04
CA GLU A 96 7.76 5.12 -9.36
C GLU A 96 8.28 3.81 -9.96
N CYS A 97 9.02 3.00 -9.21
CA CYS A 97 9.46 1.67 -9.66
C CYS A 97 8.27 0.77 -10.05
N ARG A 98 7.23 0.74 -9.22
CA ARG A 98 6.03 -0.06 -9.52
C ARG A 98 5.29 0.42 -10.76
N ILE A 99 5.23 1.73 -10.98
CA ILE A 99 4.65 2.32 -12.19
C ILE A 99 5.44 1.87 -13.42
N GLU A 100 6.76 1.91 -13.38
CA GLU A 100 7.60 1.46 -14.49
C GLU A 100 7.36 -0.02 -14.84
N GLU A 101 7.27 -0.89 -13.82
CA GLU A 101 6.94 -2.31 -14.00
C GLU A 101 5.55 -2.48 -14.62
N MET A 102 4.55 -1.76 -14.11
CA MET A 102 3.18 -1.83 -14.64
C MET A 102 3.09 -1.30 -16.08
N VAL A 103 3.87 -0.28 -16.44
CA VAL A 103 3.93 0.23 -17.81
C VAL A 103 4.53 -0.81 -18.76
N LYS A 104 5.62 -1.48 -18.37
CA LYS A 104 6.22 -2.57 -19.15
C LYS A 104 5.22 -3.71 -19.34
N PHE A 105 4.59 -4.15 -18.26
CA PHE A 105 3.59 -5.22 -18.34
C PHE A 105 2.40 -4.86 -19.23
N ARG A 106 1.93 -3.60 -19.16
CA ARG A 106 0.88 -3.10 -20.06
C ARG A 106 1.31 -3.13 -21.53
N GLN A 107 2.56 -2.76 -21.84
CA GLN A 107 3.09 -2.83 -23.20
C GLN A 107 3.19 -4.27 -23.70
N ASP A 108 3.66 -5.18 -22.85
CA ASP A 108 3.73 -6.61 -23.19
C ASP A 108 2.34 -7.17 -23.49
N LEU A 109 1.34 -6.86 -22.65
CA LEU A 109 -0.05 -7.26 -22.88
C LEU A 109 -0.62 -6.66 -24.17
N ALA A 110 -0.34 -5.39 -24.46
CA ALA A 110 -0.79 -4.76 -25.71
C ALA A 110 -0.16 -5.42 -26.94
N ASN A 111 1.12 -5.73 -26.90
CA ASN A 111 1.82 -6.43 -27.99
C ASN A 111 1.24 -7.83 -28.23
N ARG A 112 0.94 -8.56 -27.15
CA ARG A 112 0.28 -9.88 -27.25
C ARG A 112 -1.11 -9.74 -27.84
N TYR A 113 -1.88 -8.75 -27.39
CA TYR A 113 -3.22 -8.47 -27.93
C TYR A 113 -3.18 -8.21 -29.43
N SER A 114 -2.31 -7.33 -29.92
CA SER A 114 -2.19 -7.04 -31.36
C SER A 114 -1.76 -8.26 -32.19
N LYS A 115 -0.90 -9.14 -31.65
CA LYS A 115 -0.55 -10.40 -32.32
C LYS A 115 -1.77 -11.34 -32.43
N ILE A 116 -2.56 -11.44 -31.36
CA ILE A 116 -3.78 -12.24 -31.36
C ILE A 116 -4.77 -11.70 -32.38
N GLU A 117 -4.96 -10.37 -32.42
CA GLU A 117 -5.85 -9.70 -33.37
C GLU A 117 -5.46 -10.00 -34.83
N ALA A 118 -4.19 -9.85 -35.19
CA ALA A 118 -3.69 -10.16 -36.54
C ALA A 118 -3.90 -11.63 -36.95
N LEU A 119 -3.70 -12.57 -36.01
CA LEU A 119 -3.92 -14.01 -36.26
C LEU A 119 -5.40 -14.36 -36.47
N VAL A 120 -6.32 -13.57 -35.92
CA VAL A 120 -7.77 -13.78 -36.08
C VAL A 120 -8.29 -13.18 -37.39
N GLU A 121 -7.69 -12.08 -37.88
CA GLU A 121 -8.12 -11.41 -39.11
C GLU A 121 -7.82 -12.20 -40.40
N GLU A 122 -6.69 -12.92 -40.45
CA GLU A 122 -6.29 -13.75 -41.60
C GLU A 122 -7.25 -14.95 -41.87
N GLU A 123 -8.12 -15.31 -40.92
CA GLU A 123 -8.99 -16.50 -41.01
C GLU A 123 -10.41 -16.25 -41.56
N SER A 124 -10.75 -15.02 -41.93
CA SER A 124 -12.11 -14.68 -42.36
C SER A 124 -12.51 -15.17 -43.77
N THR A 125 -11.67 -15.99 -44.45
CA THR A 125 -11.94 -16.47 -45.82
C THR A 125 -12.01 -17.99 -46.01
N THR A 126 -12.04 -18.84 -44.97
CA THR A 126 -12.31 -20.28 -45.15
C THR A 126 -13.30 -20.88 -44.13
N PRO A 127 -14.15 -21.86 -44.52
CA PRO A 127 -15.29 -22.31 -43.72
C PRO A 127 -14.94 -23.30 -42.60
N ASN A 128 -13.65 -23.52 -42.30
CA ASN A 128 -13.23 -24.55 -41.36
C ASN A 128 -12.09 -24.01 -40.48
N ASN A 129 -12.46 -23.17 -39.51
CA ASN A 129 -11.53 -22.60 -38.53
C ASN A 129 -11.06 -23.70 -37.56
N VAL A 130 -9.85 -24.21 -37.79
CA VAL A 130 -9.19 -25.26 -36.99
C VAL A 130 -8.34 -24.65 -35.85
N ILE A 131 -8.27 -23.33 -35.72
CA ILE A 131 -7.37 -22.68 -34.75
C ILE A 131 -7.94 -22.67 -33.32
N CYS A 132 -9.27 -22.74 -33.15
CA CYS A 132 -9.91 -22.84 -31.84
C CYS A 132 -10.52 -24.23 -31.57
N GLY A 133 -9.93 -25.29 -32.15
CA GLY A 133 -10.46 -26.67 -32.08
C GLY A 133 -9.85 -27.55 -30.98
N SER A 134 -8.87 -27.08 -30.21
CA SER A 134 -8.27 -27.84 -29.10
C SER A 134 -8.90 -27.48 -27.75
N THR A 135 -8.88 -28.42 -26.81
CA THR A 135 -9.40 -28.23 -25.43
C THR A 135 -8.67 -27.11 -24.67
N ILE A 136 -7.47 -26.73 -25.11
CA ILE A 136 -6.65 -25.65 -24.56
C ILE A 136 -6.23 -24.72 -25.71
N CYS A 137 -6.16 -23.42 -25.44
CA CYS A 137 -5.83 -22.39 -26.42
C CYS A 137 -4.34 -22.42 -26.79
N ARG A 138 -4.02 -22.77 -28.05
CA ARG A 138 -2.63 -22.80 -28.56
C ARG A 138 -1.91 -21.46 -28.46
N LEU A 139 -2.62 -20.32 -28.50
CA LEU A 139 -2.03 -18.99 -28.35
C LEU A 139 -1.41 -18.76 -26.96
N ILE A 140 -1.90 -19.47 -25.94
CA ILE A 140 -1.36 -19.42 -24.57
C ILE A 140 -0.19 -20.41 -24.43
N GLU A 141 -0.25 -21.54 -25.12
CA GLU A 141 0.73 -22.63 -25.00
C GLU A 141 2.03 -22.39 -25.79
N GLN A 142 2.04 -21.49 -26.78
CA GLN A 142 3.22 -21.18 -27.61
C GLN A 142 4.14 -20.09 -27.05
N GLU A 143 3.81 -19.46 -25.92
CA GLU A 143 4.70 -18.49 -25.27
C GLU A 143 5.72 -19.19 -24.36
N ASN A 144 6.78 -19.74 -24.94
CA ASN A 144 8.01 -20.03 -24.20
C ASN A 144 9.21 -19.26 -24.83
N ASP A 145 9.99 -18.62 -23.94
CA ASP A 145 11.39 -18.18 -24.14
C ASP A 145 11.74 -16.81 -24.74
N THR A 146 11.22 -15.70 -24.22
CA THR A 146 11.95 -14.40 -24.35
C THR A 146 12.14 -13.57 -23.07
N HIS A 147 11.52 -13.90 -21.93
CA HIS A 147 11.66 -13.09 -20.69
C HIS A 147 12.45 -13.71 -19.54
N ARG A 148 13.05 -14.91 -19.68
CA ARG A 148 13.88 -15.50 -18.60
C ARG A 148 15.30 -14.94 -18.45
N ASN A 149 15.74 -14.00 -19.28
CA ASN A 149 17.15 -13.57 -19.31
C ASN A 149 17.47 -12.21 -18.67
N ILE A 150 16.57 -11.57 -17.91
CA ILE A 150 16.85 -10.24 -17.31
C ILE A 150 16.95 -10.26 -15.76
N THR A 151 16.54 -11.32 -15.08
CA THR A 151 16.52 -11.34 -13.60
C THR A 151 17.70 -12.06 -12.92
N SER A 152 18.70 -12.56 -13.67
CA SER A 152 19.76 -13.44 -13.10
C SER A 152 21.15 -12.80 -12.91
N GLU A 153 21.48 -11.66 -13.52
CA GLU A 153 22.87 -11.13 -13.49
C GLU A 153 23.11 -9.86 -12.64
N THR A 154 22.07 -9.12 -12.23
CA THR A 154 22.28 -7.82 -11.54
C THR A 154 22.23 -7.91 -10.00
N VAL A 155 21.65 -8.96 -9.40
CA VAL A 155 21.42 -9.01 -7.93
C VAL A 155 22.54 -9.74 -7.16
N VAL A 156 23.46 -10.47 -7.82
CA VAL A 156 24.50 -11.26 -7.13
C VAL A 156 25.87 -10.56 -7.04
N LYS A 157 26.17 -9.58 -7.91
CA LYS A 157 27.50 -8.94 -7.93
C LYS A 157 27.69 -7.78 -6.94
N GLU A 158 26.65 -7.31 -6.25
CA GLU A 158 26.75 -6.15 -5.34
C GLU A 158 26.75 -6.53 -3.84
N ARG A 159 26.75 -7.83 -3.51
CA ARG A 159 26.81 -8.33 -2.11
C ARG A 159 28.15 -8.94 -1.68
N LEU A 160 29.21 -8.81 -2.49
CA LEU A 160 30.55 -9.36 -2.22
C LEU A 160 31.68 -8.30 -2.21
N LYS A 161 31.34 -7.02 -2.03
CA LYS A 161 32.31 -5.92 -1.79
C LYS A 161 32.00 -5.09 -0.53
N ARG A 162 31.51 -5.74 0.53
CA ARG A 162 31.61 -5.22 1.90
C ARG A 162 32.09 -6.33 2.83
#